data_AF-A0A7K1AUX4-F1
#
_entry.id   AF-A0A7K1AUX4-F1
#
_cell.length_a   1.000
_cell.length_b   1.000
_cell.length_c   1.000
_cell.angle_alpha   90.00
_cell.angle_beta   90.00
_cell.angle_gamma   90.00
#
_symmetry.space_group_name_H-M   'P 1'
#
loop_
_entity.id
_entity.type
_entity.pdbx_description
1 polymer ?
#
loop_
_entity_poly.entity_id
_entity_poly.type
_entity_poly.pdbx_seq_one_letter_code
_entity_poly.pdbx_strand_id
1 'polypeptide(L)'
;MEKFIKHTGTGVPLRRSNVDTDQIIPAVYLKRVTRSGFEDGLFAAWRNDPQFVLNKDAYKKGTVLIAGADFGTGSSREHAVWALQNYGFKVVISSRFAD
;
A
#
# COMPACT_ATOMS: atom_id res chain seq x y z
N MET A 1 7.91 0.62 -17.64
CA MET A 1 8.23 1.23 -16.34
C MET A 1 8.37 2.73 -16.57
N GLU A 2 7.62 3.56 -15.87
CA GLU A 2 7.70 5.01 -16.02
C GLU A 2 8.97 5.55 -15.36
N LYS A 3 9.60 6.56 -15.96
CA LYS A 3 10.80 7.17 -15.40
C LYS A 3 10.42 7.94 -14.12
N PHE A 4 10.98 7.53 -12.98
CA PHE A 4 10.77 8.20 -11.71
C PHE A 4 11.92 9.16 -11.40
N ILE A 5 11.68 10.47 -11.48
CA ILE A 5 12.71 11.51 -11.26
C ILE A 5 12.48 12.22 -9.93
N LYS A 6 11.27 12.76 -9.75
CA LYS A 6 10.84 13.48 -8.54
C LYS A 6 9.33 13.29 -8.38
N HIS A 7 8.89 13.14 -7.14
CA HIS A 7 7.47 13.13 -6.79
C HIS A 7 7.21 14.05 -5.60
N THR A 8 6.16 14.85 -5.69
CA THR A 8 5.65 15.66 -4.58
C THR A 8 4.19 15.27 -4.38
N GLY A 9 3.82 14.92 -3.14
CA GLY A 9 2.45 14.55 -2.83
C GLY A 9 2.18 14.45 -1.34
N THR A 10 0.90 14.32 -1.00
CA THR A 10 0.47 14.24 0.40
C THR A 10 0.95 12.94 1.05
N GLY A 11 1.59 13.08 2.21
CA GLY A 11 2.01 11.99 3.08
C GLY A 11 0.84 11.38 3.85
N VAL A 12 0.79 10.05 3.87
CA VAL A 12 -0.18 9.26 4.63
C VAL A 12 0.56 8.52 5.76
N PRO A 13 0.31 8.83 7.03
CA PRO A 13 1.00 8.19 8.14
C PRO A 13 0.34 6.85 8.50
N LEU A 14 0.88 5.76 7.98
CA LEU A 14 0.55 4.41 8.41
C LEU A 14 1.43 4.03 9.60
N ARG A 15 0.95 4.33 10.82
CA ARG A 15 1.66 4.04 12.09
C ARG A 15 1.63 2.55 12.45
N ARG A 16 2.16 1.70 11.57
CA ARG A 16 2.26 0.25 11.74
C ARG A 16 3.61 -0.24 11.26
N SER A 17 4.19 -1.17 12.03
CA SER A 17 5.42 -1.91 11.70
C SER A 17 5.08 -3.37 11.40
N ASN A 18 6.02 -4.10 10.81
CA ASN A 18 5.87 -5.51 10.44
C ASN A 18 4.65 -5.72 9.51
N VAL A 19 4.45 -4.78 8.58
CA VAL A 19 3.33 -4.86 7.65
C VAL A 19 3.63 -5.92 6.61
N ASP A 20 2.90 -7.03 6.66
CA ASP A 20 3.13 -8.16 5.75
C ASP A 20 2.34 -8.02 4.42
N THR A 21 2.69 -8.84 3.43
CA THR A 21 2.08 -8.78 2.11
C THR A 21 0.61 -9.21 2.07
N ASP A 22 0.12 -10.01 3.04
CA ASP A 22 -1.30 -10.33 3.22
C ASP A 22 -2.08 -9.12 3.75
N GLN A 23 -1.47 -8.34 4.63
CA GLN A 23 -2.04 -7.10 5.13
C GLN A 23 -2.10 -6.03 4.04
N ILE A 24 -1.06 -5.92 3.20
CA ILE A 24 -1.08 -5.02 2.04
C ILE A 24 -2.19 -5.42 1.07
N ILE A 25 -2.29 -6.71 0.74
CA ILE A 25 -3.36 -7.24 -0.11
C ILE A 25 -3.70 -8.69 0.29
N PRO A 26 -4.95 -8.96 0.73
CA PRO A 26 -5.33 -10.31 1.15
C PRO A 26 -5.29 -11.33 0.02
N ALA A 27 -4.96 -12.58 0.34
CA ALA A 27 -4.85 -13.68 -0.63
C ALA A 27 -6.08 -13.88 -1.55
N VAL A 28 -7.29 -13.51 -1.10
CA VAL A 28 -8.53 -13.61 -1.89
C VAL A 28 -8.48 -12.81 -3.20
N TYR A 29 -7.72 -11.71 -3.24
CA TYR A 29 -7.57 -10.87 -4.42
C TYR A 29 -6.60 -11.46 -5.46
N LEU A 30 -5.74 -12.39 -5.06
CA LEU A 30 -4.68 -12.97 -5.91
C LEU A 30 -5.20 -13.96 -6.97
N LYS A 31 -6.50 -14.23 -6.97
CA LYS A 31 -7.16 -15.04 -8.02
C LYS A 31 -7.41 -14.25 -9.31
N ARG A 32 -7.20 -12.93 -9.29
CA ARG A 32 -7.36 -12.05 -10.45
C ARG A 32 -6.20 -12.27 -11.42
N VAL A 33 -6.51 -12.36 -12.72
CA VAL A 33 -5.52 -12.56 -13.79
C VAL A 33 -5.06 -11.24 -14.44
N THR A 34 -5.72 -10.12 -14.12
CA THR A 34 -5.34 -8.79 -14.61
C THR A 34 -4.21 -8.20 -13.77
N ARG A 35 -3.43 -7.30 -14.37
CA ARG A 35 -2.39 -6.52 -13.66
C ARG A 35 -2.91 -5.22 -13.03
N SER A 36 -4.20 -4.93 -13.23
CA SER A 36 -4.88 -3.73 -12.75
C SER A 36 -6.12 -4.09 -11.96
N GLY A 37 -6.65 -3.10 -11.24
CA GLY A 37 -7.86 -3.25 -10.44
C GLY A 37 -7.59 -3.83 -9.06
N PHE A 38 -6.42 -3.58 -8.46
CA PHE A 38 -6.08 -4.05 -7.09
C PHE A 38 -6.24 -2.96 -6.02
N GLU A 39 -6.69 -1.76 -6.38
CA GLU A 39 -6.90 -0.63 -5.47
C GLU A 39 -7.95 -0.93 -4.39
N ASP A 40 -8.93 -1.79 -4.66
CA ASP A 40 -9.92 -2.25 -3.67
C ASP A 40 -9.31 -3.26 -2.68
N GLY A 41 -8.29 -4.00 -3.09
CA GLY A 41 -7.55 -4.95 -2.27
C GLY A 41 -6.54 -4.30 -1.31
N LEU A 42 -6.07 -3.08 -1.61
CA LEU A 42 -5.07 -2.41 -0.79
C LEU A 42 -5.59 -2.19 0.64
N PHE A 43 -4.94 -2.82 1.62
CA PHE A 43 -5.30 -2.80 3.04
C PHE A 43 -6.78 -3.09 3.30
N ALA A 44 -7.41 -3.96 2.48
CA ALA A 44 -8.85 -4.18 2.50
C ALA A 44 -9.39 -4.53 3.90
N ALA A 45 -8.70 -5.40 4.64
CA ALA A 45 -9.08 -5.77 6.00
C ALA A 45 -9.07 -4.58 6.96
N TRP A 46 -8.09 -3.68 6.85
CA TRP A 46 -7.99 -2.49 7.71
C TRP A 46 -8.95 -1.38 7.29
N ARG A 47 -9.25 -1.26 5.99
CA ARG A 47 -10.20 -0.27 5.47
C ARG A 47 -11.65 -0.56 5.85
N ASN A 48 -11.96 -1.72 6.42
CA ASN A 48 -13.24 -1.96 7.07
C ASN A 48 -13.45 -1.09 8.31
N ASP A 49 -12.38 -0.59 8.93
CA ASP A 49 -12.46 0.41 10.01
C ASP A 49 -12.61 1.83 9.41
N PRO A 50 -13.73 2.54 9.66
CA PRO A 50 -13.90 3.92 9.19
C PRO A 50 -12.83 4.88 9.71
N GLN A 51 -12.19 4.57 10.84
CA GLN A 51 -11.11 5.38 11.42
C GLN A 51 -9.73 5.09 10.82
N PHE A 52 -9.62 4.10 9.94
CA PHE A 52 -8.37 3.78 9.27
C PHE A 52 -7.86 4.96 8.43
N VAL A 53 -6.55 5.17 8.41
CA VAL A 53 -5.94 6.39 7.86
C VAL A 53 -6.31 6.63 6.40
N LEU A 54 -6.42 5.60 5.56
CA LEU A 54 -6.80 5.75 4.15
C LEU A 54 -8.26 6.14 3.92
N ASN A 55 -9.11 5.99 4.94
CA ASN A 55 -10.52 6.35 4.85
C ASN A 55 -10.79 7.80 5.24
N LYS A 56 -9.81 8.50 5.83
CA LYS A 56 -9.98 9.89 6.24
C LYS A 56 -9.85 10.83 5.04
N ASP A 57 -10.75 11.83 4.97
CA ASP A 57 -10.78 12.81 3.88
C ASP A 57 -9.43 13.51 3.64
N ALA A 58 -8.70 13.81 4.72
CA ALA A 58 -7.37 14.43 4.67
C ALA A 58 -6.35 13.63 3.84
N TYR A 59 -6.54 12.31 3.69
CA TYR A 59 -5.59 11.42 3.02
C TYR A 59 -6.14 10.82 1.71
N LYS A 60 -7.34 11.21 1.26
CA LYS A 60 -7.96 10.71 0.02
C LYS A 60 -7.10 10.90 -1.23
N LYS A 61 -6.26 11.94 -1.26
CA LYS A 61 -5.31 12.24 -2.35
C LYS A 61 -3.86 11.92 -1.97
N GLY A 62 -3.67 11.12 -0.92
CA GLY A 62 -2.36 10.68 -0.46
C GLY A 62 -1.65 9.83 -1.50
N THR A 63 -0.39 10.15 -1.79
CA THR A 63 0.43 9.42 -2.79
C THR A 63 1.80 9.03 -2.25
N VAL A 64 2.11 9.41 -1.01
CA VAL A 64 3.33 9.03 -0.30
C VAL A 64 2.92 8.29 0.98
N LEU A 65 3.17 6.99 1.04
CA LEU A 65 2.90 6.19 2.24
C LEU A 65 4.08 6.29 3.20
N ILE A 66 3.83 6.64 4.45
CA ILE A 66 4.85 6.69 5.50
C ILE A 66 4.53 5.57 6.48
N ALA A 67 5.26 4.47 6.39
CA ALA A 67 5.08 3.27 7.20
C ALA A 67 6.13 3.16 8.31
N GLY A 68 5.84 2.35 9.33
CA GLY A 68 6.83 1.94 10.31
C GLY A 68 7.79 0.89 9.75
N ALA A 69 8.77 0.48 10.56
CA ALA A 69 9.77 -0.52 10.19
C ALA A 69 9.15 -1.83 9.66
N ASP A 70 9.91 -2.53 8.83
CA ASP A 70 9.65 -3.91 8.40
C ASP A 70 8.43 -4.03 7.49
N PHE A 71 8.32 -3.10 6.54
CA PHE A 71 7.21 -3.02 5.58
C PHE A 71 7.41 -3.99 4.41
N GLY A 72 6.36 -4.70 4.03
CA GLY A 72 6.36 -5.68 2.93
C GLY A 72 6.89 -7.05 3.32
N THR A 73 6.89 -7.42 4.61
CA THR A 73 7.37 -8.73 5.08
C THR A 73 6.42 -9.88 4.70
N GLY A 74 6.82 -11.12 5.01
CA GLY A 74 6.05 -12.32 4.73
C GLY A 74 6.29 -12.88 3.33
N SER A 75 5.27 -13.52 2.75
CA SER A 75 5.39 -14.22 1.47
C SER A 75 5.65 -13.26 0.30
N SER A 76 6.44 -13.70 -0.69
CA SER A 76 6.67 -12.94 -1.93
C SER A 76 5.37 -12.79 -2.72
N ARG A 77 4.95 -11.54 -2.97
CA ARG A 77 3.70 -11.20 -3.68
C ARG A 77 3.84 -9.90 -4.48
N GLU A 78 3.99 -10.02 -5.79
CA GLU A 78 4.00 -8.86 -6.70
C GLU A 78 2.72 -8.01 -6.63
N HIS A 79 1.59 -8.64 -6.30
CA HIS A 79 0.30 -8.00 -6.14
C HIS A 79 0.28 -6.94 -5.05
N ALA A 80 1.14 -7.04 -4.03
CA ALA A 80 1.27 -6.02 -2.99
C ALA A 80 1.76 -4.69 -3.57
N VAL A 81 2.72 -4.75 -4.50
CA VAL A 81 3.23 -3.57 -5.22
C VAL A 81 2.15 -3.02 -6.16
N TRP A 82 1.42 -3.89 -6.86
CA TRP A 82 0.34 -3.46 -7.76
C TRP A 82 -0.80 -2.79 -7.01
N ALA A 83 -1.21 -3.32 -5.85
CA ALA A 83 -2.25 -2.71 -5.01
C ALA A 83 -1.87 -1.29 -4.59
N LEU A 84 -0.63 -1.08 -4.14
CA LEU A 84 -0.11 0.25 -3.81
C LEU A 84 -0.13 1.19 -5.03
N GLN A 85 0.37 0.73 -6.17
CA GLN A 85 0.44 1.53 -7.40
C GLN A 85 -0.93 1.87 -7.97
N ASN A 86 -1.85 0.89 -8.03
CA ASN A 86 -3.21 1.06 -8.53
C ASN A 86 -4.02 2.00 -7.64
N TYR A 87 -3.82 1.95 -6.32
CA TYR A 87 -4.43 2.91 -5.40
C TYR A 87 -3.92 4.34 -5.59
N GLY A 88 -2.72 4.49 -6.16
CA GLY A 88 -2.12 5.78 -6.47
C GLY A 88 -0.87 6.13 -5.66
N PHE A 89 -0.36 5.22 -4.82
CA PHE A 89 0.92 5.43 -4.15
C PHE A 89 2.06 5.42 -5.17
N LYS A 90 2.88 6.47 -5.10
CA LYS A 90 4.08 6.64 -5.92
C LYS A 90 5.36 6.41 -5.12
N VAL A 91 5.29 6.60 -3.80
CA VAL A 91 6.40 6.44 -2.86
C VAL A 91 5.91 5.73 -1.61
N VAL A 92 6.72 4.80 -1.11
CA VAL A 92 6.60 4.26 0.25
C VAL A 92 7.89 4.59 0.99
N ILE A 93 7.78 5.15 2.19
CA ILE A 93 8.88 5.45 3.09
C ILE A 93 8.74 4.55 4.30
N SER A 94 9.78 3.79 4.60
CA SER A 94 9.92 2.96 5.79
C SER A 94 11.39 2.97 6.22
N SER A 95 11.65 2.76 7.51
CA SER A 95 13.01 2.57 8.01
C SER A 95 13.64 1.24 7.59
N ARG A 96 12.82 0.25 7.21
CA ARG A 96 13.26 -1.04 6.65
C ARG A 96 12.18 -1.66 5.77
N PHE A 97 12.59 -2.24 4.65
CA PHE A 97 11.75 -3.09 3.82
C PHE A 97 12.19 -4.55 3.95
N ALA A 98 11.29 -5.48 3.66
CA ALA A 98 11.70 -6.85 3.36
C ALA A 98 12.46 -6.90 2.03
N ASP A 99 13.36 -7.88 1.90
CA ASP A 99 14.13 -8.11 0.68
C ASP A 99 13.28 -8.69 -0.46
#